data_AF-A0AAV6ZN23-F1
#
_entry.id   AF-A0AAV6ZN23-F1
#
_cell.length_a   1.000
_cell.length_b   1.000
_cell.length_c   1.000
_cell.angle_alpha   90.00
_cell.angle_beta   90.00
_cell.angle_gamma   90.00
#
_symmetry.space_group_name_H-M   'P 1'
#
loop_
_entity.id
_entity.type
_entity.pdbx_description
1 polymer ?
#
loop_
_entity_poly.entity_id
_entity_poly.type
_entity_poly.pdbx_seq_one_letter_code
_entity_poly.pdbx_strand_id
1 'polypeptide(L)'
;MEVAQFSDQFLEDQGISPPAENLCHDAAVPRFLKDLEQQLLKRRAAPRMLSQDLCLSLAQRLLLSLALQLEGRSRSLPIQETVWQFFNERYVNSDISAYGLADFWAALIRDSSKSKVLRLLKLVLEGDVDPTILCYVLLRAEILVMSLLSDMGHFKQCVQGLYPFLEEAEIERLLLEFTGYSHRCVSPPAVLGFFLHLILQHQEPLIRECQAVLSTYVKTSSGHLTVDELSRAVSELCPQLDRTRIEMSIQHSVTACGRPLFSLSNAACIPVSDLRAPCRWPIVSAYPPVIYGASTFMLWLLGLVICHKHGHM
;
A
#
# COMPACT_ATOMS: atom_id res chain seq x y z
N MET A 1 -1.16 35.36 -33.09
CA MET A 1 -2.12 34.58 -33.90
C MET A 1 -1.31 33.62 -34.72
N GLU A 2 -1.71 32.35 -34.75
CA GLU A 2 -1.04 31.19 -35.39
C GLU A 2 0.24 30.69 -34.69
N VAL A 3 0.07 29.72 -33.78
CA VAL A 3 0.80 28.43 -33.76
C VAL A 3 -0.06 27.44 -32.97
N ALA A 4 -0.98 26.75 -33.64
CA ALA A 4 -1.73 25.63 -33.08
C ALA A 4 -2.06 24.68 -34.23
N GLN A 5 -1.11 23.81 -34.61
CA GLN A 5 -1.37 22.76 -35.61
C GLN A 5 -0.30 21.65 -35.69
N PHE A 6 0.48 21.37 -34.63
CA PHE A 6 1.59 20.40 -34.72
C PHE A 6 1.66 19.33 -33.61
N SER A 7 0.54 18.98 -32.97
CA SER A 7 0.53 17.89 -31.97
C SER A 7 -0.39 16.70 -32.26
N ASP A 8 -1.25 16.74 -33.28
CA ASP A 8 -2.26 15.68 -33.48
C ASP A 8 -1.86 14.60 -34.52
N GLN A 9 -0.63 14.60 -35.04
CA GLN A 9 -0.21 13.66 -36.09
C GLN A 9 0.84 12.63 -35.67
N PHE A 10 1.13 12.46 -34.37
CA PHE A 10 2.13 11.49 -33.90
C PHE A 10 1.57 10.32 -33.07
N LEU A 11 0.23 10.15 -33.03
CA LEU A 11 -0.44 9.15 -32.19
C LEU A 11 -1.29 8.13 -32.96
N GLU A 12 -1.31 8.12 -34.30
CA GLU A 12 -2.18 7.22 -35.07
C GLU A 12 -1.50 6.01 -35.73
N ASP A 13 -0.19 5.77 -35.53
CA ASP A 13 0.53 4.71 -36.25
C ASP A 13 1.08 3.57 -35.38
N GLN A 14 0.52 3.36 -34.18
CA GLN A 14 0.68 2.10 -33.47
C GLN A 14 -0.69 1.43 -33.33
N GLY A 15 -0.95 0.45 -34.20
CA GLY A 15 -2.12 -0.43 -34.18
C GLY A 15 -2.20 -1.28 -32.92
N ILE A 16 -2.43 -0.65 -31.78
CA ILE A 16 -2.80 -1.26 -30.51
C ILE A 16 -4.27 -0.94 -30.30
N SER A 17 -5.12 -1.92 -30.61
CA SER A 17 -6.53 -1.88 -30.26
C SER A 17 -6.65 -1.59 -28.75
N PRO A 18 -7.50 -0.65 -28.30
CA PRO A 18 -7.76 -0.48 -26.88
C PRO A 18 -8.34 -1.80 -26.35
N PRO A 19 -7.88 -2.33 -25.20
CA PRO A 19 -8.54 -3.48 -24.62
C PRO A 19 -9.97 -3.05 -24.30
N ALA A 20 -10.93 -3.81 -24.85
CA ALA A 20 -12.34 -3.56 -24.70
C ALA A 20 -12.70 -3.28 -23.23
N GLU A 21 -13.21 -2.08 -22.98
CA GLU A 21 -13.98 -1.77 -21.79
C GLU A 21 -15.24 -2.64 -21.81
N ASN A 22 -15.13 -3.83 -21.24
CA ASN A 22 -16.23 -4.64 -20.80
C ASN A 22 -15.68 -5.47 -19.66
N LEU A 23 -16.13 -5.17 -18.44
CA LEU A 23 -16.69 -6.15 -17.52
C LEU A 23 -17.08 -5.44 -16.23
N CYS A 24 -18.36 -5.06 -16.21
CA CYS A 24 -19.16 -5.05 -14.99
C CYS A 24 -19.02 -6.42 -14.33
N HIS A 25 -18.24 -6.50 -13.25
CA HIS A 25 -18.31 -7.61 -12.32
C HIS A 25 -18.42 -7.00 -10.93
N ASP A 26 -19.47 -7.40 -10.22
CA ASP A 26 -19.68 -7.18 -8.80
C ASP A 26 -18.34 -7.10 -8.06
N ALA A 27 -17.95 -5.88 -7.67
CA ALA A 27 -16.83 -5.69 -6.76
C ALA A 27 -17.15 -6.57 -5.55
N ALA A 28 -16.34 -7.61 -5.34
CA ALA A 28 -16.64 -8.63 -4.36
C ALA A 28 -16.69 -7.96 -3.00
N VAL A 29 -17.90 -7.61 -2.53
CA VAL A 29 -18.12 -7.09 -1.18
C VAL A 29 -17.43 -8.09 -0.26
N PRO A 30 -16.43 -7.65 0.53
CA PRO A 30 -15.72 -8.53 1.43
C PRO A 30 -16.71 -9.39 2.21
N ARG A 31 -16.46 -10.69 2.36
CA ARG A 31 -17.47 -11.63 2.94
C ARG A 31 -18.07 -11.12 4.25
N PHE A 32 -17.27 -10.46 5.09
CA PHE A 32 -17.72 -9.83 6.34
C PHE A 32 -18.71 -8.67 6.14
N LEU A 33 -18.57 -7.89 5.06
CA LEU A 33 -19.51 -6.85 4.68
C LEU A 33 -20.80 -7.42 4.09
N LYS A 34 -20.79 -8.61 3.48
CA LYS A 34 -22.03 -9.28 3.06
C LYS A 34 -22.87 -9.71 4.25
N ASP A 35 -22.21 -10.23 5.29
CA ASP A 35 -22.87 -10.57 6.55
C ASP A 35 -23.39 -9.31 7.26
N LEU A 36 -22.64 -8.21 7.20
CA LEU A 36 -23.06 -6.90 7.69
C LEU A 36 -24.24 -6.34 6.88
N GLU A 37 -24.21 -6.41 5.55
CA GLU A 37 -25.27 -5.98 4.64
C GLU A 37 -26.57 -6.71 4.96
N GLN A 38 -26.53 -8.02 5.20
CA GLN A 38 -27.70 -8.79 5.61
C GLN A 38 -28.27 -8.34 6.96
N GLN A 39 -27.43 -7.87 7.89
CA GLN A 39 -27.87 -7.30 9.16
C GLN A 39 -28.41 -5.87 9.00
N LEU A 40 -27.80 -5.06 8.13
CA LEU A 40 -28.10 -3.65 7.91
C LEU A 40 -29.36 -3.44 7.06
N LEU A 41 -29.58 -4.27 6.04
CA LEU A 41 -30.77 -4.29 5.18
C LEU A 41 -32.07 -4.46 5.98
N LYS A 42 -32.00 -5.04 7.18
CA LYS A 42 -33.17 -5.23 8.06
C LYS A 42 -33.64 -3.94 8.74
N ARG A 43 -32.83 -2.87 8.78
CA ARG A 43 -33.11 -1.69 9.62
C ARG A 43 -32.82 -0.34 8.96
N ARG A 44 -32.00 -0.29 7.90
CA ARG A 44 -31.69 0.96 7.20
C ARG A 44 -31.57 0.75 5.69
N ALA A 45 -32.24 1.59 4.91
CA ALA A 45 -32.29 1.46 3.44
C ALA A 45 -31.00 1.90 2.72
N ALA A 46 -30.21 2.81 3.30
CA ALA A 46 -28.96 3.29 2.68
C ALA A 46 -27.94 3.83 3.71
N PRO A 47 -26.63 3.69 3.47
CA PRO A 47 -25.57 4.28 4.29
C PRO A 47 -25.63 5.81 4.32
N ARG A 48 -25.19 6.43 5.42
CA ARG A 48 -24.97 7.88 5.52
C ARG A 48 -23.67 8.17 4.82
N MET A 49 -23.70 9.05 3.84
CA MET A 49 -22.49 9.52 3.21
C MET A 49 -21.66 10.34 4.19
N LEU A 50 -20.47 9.86 4.53
CA LEU A 50 -19.46 10.64 5.26
C LEU A 50 -18.89 11.72 4.34
N SER A 51 -18.39 12.82 4.92
CA SER A 51 -17.55 13.77 4.15
C SER A 51 -16.21 13.12 3.81
N GLN A 52 -15.55 13.61 2.75
CA GLN A 52 -14.24 13.12 2.35
C GLN A 52 -13.20 13.29 3.47
N ASP A 53 -13.19 14.43 4.16
CA ASP A 53 -12.29 14.70 5.29
C ASP A 53 -12.49 13.70 6.43
N LEU A 54 -13.75 13.37 6.73
CA LEU A 54 -14.07 12.39 7.77
C LEU A 54 -13.66 10.97 7.34
N CYS A 55 -13.87 10.61 6.06
CA CYS A 55 -13.41 9.34 5.52
C CYS A 55 -11.90 9.20 5.61
N LEU A 56 -11.15 10.24 5.22
CA LEU A 56 -9.69 10.28 5.36
C LEU A 56 -9.27 10.14 6.82
N SER A 57 -9.86 10.93 7.72
CA SER A 57 -9.53 10.86 9.16
C SER A 57 -9.77 9.47 9.76
N LEU A 58 -10.87 8.81 9.38
CA LEU A 58 -11.14 7.42 9.81
C LEU A 58 -10.13 6.44 9.22
N ALA A 59 -9.84 6.55 7.92
CA ALA A 59 -8.85 5.71 7.24
C ALA A 59 -7.46 5.83 7.90
N GLN A 60 -7.05 7.04 8.28
CA GLN A 60 -5.78 7.28 8.96
C GLN A 60 -5.69 6.59 10.32
N ARG A 61 -6.74 6.70 11.13
CA ARG A 61 -6.79 6.04 12.45
C ARG A 61 -6.86 4.52 12.32
N LEU A 62 -7.54 4.02 11.28
CA LEU A 62 -7.55 2.60 10.96
C LEU A 62 -6.17 2.11 10.52
N LEU A 63 -5.48 2.85 9.64
CA LEU A 63 -4.11 2.54 9.22
C LEU A 63 -3.14 2.49 10.40
N LEU A 64 -3.30 3.38 11.39
CA LEU A 64 -2.54 3.30 12.65
C LEU A 64 -2.77 1.99 13.39
N SER A 65 -4.03 1.59 13.55
CA SER A 65 -4.40 0.36 14.24
C SER A 65 -3.82 -0.87 13.54
N LEU A 66 -3.93 -0.91 12.21
CA LEU A 66 -3.36 -1.97 11.38
C LEU A 66 -1.83 -2.03 11.48
N ALA A 67 -1.17 -0.88 11.43
CA ALA A 67 0.28 -0.80 11.56
C ALA A 67 0.75 -1.36 12.91
N LEU A 68 0.12 -0.96 14.02
CA LEU A 68 0.48 -1.45 15.36
C LEU A 68 0.33 -2.97 15.51
N GLN A 69 -0.66 -3.57 14.86
CA GLN A 69 -0.82 -5.03 14.83
C GLN A 69 0.27 -5.71 14.01
N LEU A 70 0.55 -5.20 12.81
CA LEU A 70 1.59 -5.74 11.93
C LEU A 70 3.00 -5.58 12.52
N GLU A 71 3.23 -4.59 13.38
CA GLU A 71 4.46 -4.46 14.18
C GLU A 71 4.60 -5.50 15.30
N GLY A 72 3.59 -6.35 15.53
CA GLY A 72 3.54 -7.29 16.65
C GLY A 72 3.32 -6.61 18.01
N ARG A 73 2.95 -5.32 18.04
CA ARG A 73 2.66 -4.55 19.26
C ARG A 73 1.23 -4.73 19.75
N SER A 74 0.41 -5.46 19.01
CA SER A 74 -0.99 -5.75 19.33
C SER A 74 -1.35 -7.15 18.87
N ARG A 75 -2.51 -7.65 19.34
CA ARG A 75 -2.99 -8.99 18.96
C ARG A 75 -3.11 -9.09 17.43
N SER A 76 -2.52 -10.14 16.86
CA SER A 76 -2.71 -10.51 15.46
C SER A 76 -4.16 -10.90 15.23
N LEU A 77 -4.90 -10.05 14.53
CA LEU A 77 -6.25 -10.33 14.07
C LEU A 77 -6.28 -10.24 12.54
N PRO A 78 -7.15 -11.02 11.87
CA PRO A 78 -7.47 -10.79 10.47
C PRO A 78 -7.84 -9.33 10.26
N ILE A 79 -7.43 -8.75 9.12
CA ILE A 79 -7.66 -7.33 8.83
C ILE A 79 -9.14 -6.93 8.97
N GLN A 80 -10.06 -7.84 8.63
CA GLN A 80 -11.49 -7.61 8.75
C GLN A 80 -11.93 -7.50 10.22
N GLU A 81 -11.38 -8.34 11.10
CA GLU A 81 -11.65 -8.28 12.54
C GLU A 81 -11.06 -7.01 13.15
N THR A 82 -9.90 -6.56 12.67
CA THR A 82 -9.30 -5.29 13.11
C THR A 82 -10.15 -4.10 12.74
N VAL A 83 -10.66 -4.07 11.50
CA VAL A 83 -11.59 -3.03 11.07
C VAL A 83 -12.85 -3.07 11.95
N TRP A 84 -13.42 -4.24 12.18
CA TRP A 84 -14.59 -4.37 13.03
C TRP A 84 -14.33 -3.92 14.47
N GLN A 85 -13.21 -4.33 15.06
CA GLN A 85 -12.79 -3.92 16.40
C GLN A 85 -12.62 -2.40 16.48
N PHE A 86 -12.00 -1.78 15.48
CA PHE A 86 -11.86 -0.32 15.42
C PHE A 86 -13.23 0.40 15.50
N PHE A 87 -14.24 -0.09 14.80
CA PHE A 87 -15.60 0.47 14.86
C PHE A 87 -16.32 0.14 16.18
N ASN A 88 -16.10 -1.03 16.78
CA ASN A 88 -16.65 -1.38 18.09
C ASN A 88 -16.08 -0.52 19.21
N GLU A 89 -14.77 -0.33 19.25
CA GLU A 89 -14.10 0.51 20.23
C GLU A 89 -14.53 1.97 20.10
N ARG A 90 -14.77 2.43 18.87
CA ARG A 90 -15.19 3.81 18.61
C ARG A 90 -16.63 4.11 19.02
N TYR A 91 -17.57 3.23 18.70
CA TYR A 91 -19.00 3.53 18.84
C TYR A 91 -19.65 2.85 20.06
N VAL A 92 -18.97 1.90 20.71
CA VAL A 92 -19.38 1.14 21.93
C VAL A 92 -20.63 0.27 21.74
N ASN A 93 -21.62 0.73 20.98
CA ASN A 93 -22.83 0.01 20.61
C ASN A 93 -22.63 -0.72 19.27
N SER A 94 -22.81 -2.03 19.26
CA SER A 94 -22.61 -2.89 18.08
C SER A 94 -23.45 -2.50 16.87
N ASP A 95 -24.70 -2.07 17.06
CA ASP A 95 -25.57 -1.66 15.96
C ASP A 95 -25.03 -0.38 15.31
N ILE A 96 -24.55 0.57 16.14
CA ILE A 96 -23.94 1.82 15.66
C ILE A 96 -22.60 1.53 14.97
N SER A 97 -21.81 0.59 15.49
CA SER A 97 -20.57 0.14 14.86
C SER A 97 -20.82 -0.44 13.47
N ALA A 98 -21.86 -1.25 13.31
CA ALA A 98 -22.26 -1.79 12.00
C ALA A 98 -22.63 -0.67 11.01
N TYR A 99 -23.44 0.31 11.43
CA TYR A 99 -23.75 1.46 10.58
C TYR A 99 -22.52 2.30 10.27
N GLY A 100 -21.66 2.57 11.25
CA GLY A 100 -20.44 3.35 11.07
C GLY A 100 -19.49 2.70 10.06
N LEU A 101 -19.34 1.39 10.11
CA LEU A 101 -18.54 0.62 9.16
C LEU A 101 -19.13 0.71 7.75
N ALA A 102 -20.44 0.55 7.59
CA ALA A 102 -21.10 0.68 6.29
C ALA A 102 -21.00 2.09 5.69
N ASP A 103 -21.20 3.11 6.52
CA ASP A 103 -21.07 4.52 6.14
C ASP A 103 -19.62 4.83 5.70
N PHE A 104 -18.63 4.28 6.41
CA PHE A 104 -17.22 4.37 6.04
C PHE A 104 -16.90 3.63 4.74
N TRP A 105 -17.37 2.40 4.58
CA TRP A 105 -17.14 1.60 3.38
C TRP A 105 -17.70 2.29 2.13
N ALA A 106 -18.92 2.81 2.21
CA ALA A 106 -19.53 3.53 1.11
C ALA A 106 -18.77 4.82 0.75
N ALA A 107 -18.29 5.55 1.76
CA ALA A 107 -17.43 6.73 1.54
C ALA A 107 -16.08 6.34 0.93
N LEU A 108 -15.48 5.24 1.40
CA LEU A 108 -14.21 4.71 0.90
C LEU A 108 -14.31 4.36 -0.60
N ILE A 109 -15.36 3.65 -1.01
CA ILE A 109 -15.60 3.35 -2.42
C ILE A 109 -15.69 4.63 -3.24
N ARG A 110 -16.53 5.58 -2.80
CA ARG A 110 -16.76 6.86 -3.52
C ARG A 110 -15.49 7.70 -3.68
N ASP A 111 -14.67 7.80 -2.63
CA ASP A 111 -13.53 8.71 -2.60
C ASP A 111 -12.20 8.03 -2.96
N SER A 112 -12.21 6.71 -3.21
CA SER A 112 -11.00 5.94 -3.57
C SER A 112 -10.27 6.46 -4.81
N SER A 113 -10.99 6.94 -5.84
CA SER A 113 -10.36 7.51 -7.05
C SER A 113 -9.64 8.84 -6.79
N LYS A 114 -9.99 9.56 -5.72
CA LYS A 114 -9.48 10.89 -5.39
C LYS A 114 -8.27 10.86 -4.45
N SER A 115 -7.95 9.71 -3.87
CA SER A 115 -6.84 9.56 -2.93
C SER A 115 -6.18 8.20 -3.10
N LYS A 116 -4.88 8.20 -3.44
CA LYS A 116 -4.09 6.97 -3.58
C LYS A 116 -4.05 6.15 -2.28
N VAL A 117 -4.08 6.81 -1.13
CA VAL A 117 -4.15 6.15 0.19
C VAL A 117 -5.48 5.43 0.38
N LEU A 118 -6.60 6.09 0.07
CA LEU A 118 -7.92 5.46 0.14
C LEU A 118 -8.05 4.31 -0.86
N ARG A 119 -7.49 4.47 -2.07
CA ARG A 119 -7.43 3.40 -3.06
C ARG A 119 -6.66 2.19 -2.57
N LEU A 120 -5.47 2.39 -2.00
CA LEU A 120 -4.65 1.30 -1.46
C LEU A 120 -5.37 0.59 -0.31
N LEU A 121 -5.94 1.35 0.64
CA LEU A 121 -6.71 0.79 1.74
C LEU A 121 -7.90 -0.03 1.24
N LYS A 122 -8.65 0.48 0.24
CA LYS A 122 -9.76 -0.24 -0.38
C LYS A 122 -9.30 -1.59 -0.93
N LEU A 123 -8.24 -1.63 -1.75
CA LEU A 123 -7.72 -2.86 -2.33
C LEU A 123 -7.28 -3.88 -1.26
N VAL A 124 -6.66 -3.40 -0.19
CA VAL A 124 -6.27 -4.24 0.95
C VAL A 124 -7.50 -4.83 1.66
N LEU A 125 -8.56 -4.04 1.86
CA LEU A 125 -9.80 -4.51 2.48
C LEU A 125 -10.62 -5.44 1.57
N GLU A 126 -10.51 -5.28 0.25
CA GLU A 126 -11.07 -6.20 -0.76
C GLU A 126 -10.27 -7.52 -0.85
N GLY A 127 -9.03 -7.52 -0.36
CA GLY A 127 -8.13 -8.68 -0.42
C GLY A 127 -7.36 -8.79 -1.73
N ASP A 128 -7.43 -7.76 -2.59
CA ASP A 128 -6.71 -7.69 -3.86
C ASP A 128 -5.21 -7.44 -3.67
N VAL A 129 -4.83 -6.81 -2.56
CA VAL A 129 -3.44 -6.54 -2.19
C VAL A 129 -3.19 -7.01 -0.75
N ASP A 130 -2.03 -7.63 -0.53
CA ASP A 130 -1.63 -8.09 0.79
C ASP A 130 -1.51 -6.92 1.79
N PRO A 131 -2.06 -7.02 3.01
CA PRO A 131 -2.05 -5.94 3.99
C PRO A 131 -0.66 -5.49 4.44
N THR A 132 0.38 -6.33 4.27
CA THR A 132 1.76 -5.95 4.57
C THR A 132 2.26 -4.77 3.74
N ILE A 133 1.65 -4.50 2.58
CA ILE A 133 1.95 -3.31 1.77
C ILE A 133 1.73 -2.00 2.55
N LEU A 134 0.80 -1.99 3.51
CA LEU A 134 0.53 -0.80 4.32
C LEU A 134 1.72 -0.50 5.22
N CYS A 135 2.33 -1.52 5.82
CA CYS A 135 3.56 -1.38 6.57
C CYS A 135 4.72 -0.91 5.70
N TYR A 136 4.83 -1.44 4.48
CA TYR A 136 5.83 -0.98 3.53
C TYR A 136 5.71 0.52 3.26
N VAL A 137 4.51 1.00 2.91
CA VAL A 137 4.26 2.42 2.63
C VAL A 137 4.57 3.29 3.85
N LEU A 138 4.19 2.85 5.05
CA LEU A 138 4.47 3.58 6.29
C LEU A 138 5.97 3.64 6.60
N LEU A 139 6.70 2.56 6.38
CA LEU A 139 8.15 2.53 6.53
C LEU A 139 8.84 3.48 5.54
N ARG A 140 8.38 3.50 4.28
CA ARG A 140 8.89 4.45 3.29
C ARG A 140 8.60 5.89 3.69
N ALA A 141 7.40 6.17 4.21
CA ALA A 141 7.08 7.49 4.73
C ALA A 141 8.04 7.92 5.85
N GLU A 142 8.33 7.03 6.80
CA GLU A 142 9.26 7.31 7.90
C GLU A 142 10.67 7.65 7.39
N ILE A 143 11.20 6.88 6.44
CA ILE A 143 12.51 7.14 5.82
C ILE A 143 12.53 8.52 5.13
N LEU A 144 11.46 8.87 4.41
CA LEU A 144 11.35 10.15 3.71
C LEU A 144 11.25 11.36 4.64
N VAL A 145 10.71 11.19 5.84
CA VAL A 145 10.67 12.26 6.85
C VAL A 145 12.06 12.52 7.44
N MET A 146 12.89 11.48 7.52
CA MET A 146 14.27 11.61 8.02
C MET A 146 15.26 12.10 6.96
N SER A 147 14.87 12.11 5.68
CA SER A 147 15.74 12.55 4.58
C SER A 147 15.58 14.05 4.27
N LEU A 148 16.71 14.71 4.01
CA LEU A 148 16.74 16.10 3.54
C LEU A 148 16.46 16.13 2.04
N LEU A 149 15.18 15.97 1.67
CA LEU A 149 14.74 16.05 0.27
C LEU A 149 14.55 17.50 -0.15
N SER A 150 15.54 18.09 -0.83
CA SER A 150 15.45 19.46 -1.34
C SER A 150 15.43 19.57 -2.87
N ASP A 151 15.98 18.59 -3.59
CA ASP A 151 16.12 18.63 -5.04
C ASP A 151 16.22 17.23 -5.66
N MET A 152 16.35 17.18 -6.99
CA MET A 152 16.44 15.93 -7.72
C MET A 152 17.69 15.10 -7.40
N GLY A 153 18.79 15.75 -7.00
CA GLY A 153 20.01 15.06 -6.58
C GLY A 153 19.78 14.27 -5.29
N HIS A 154 19.10 14.87 -4.31
CA HIS A 154 18.71 14.20 -3.08
C HIS A 154 17.70 13.07 -3.33
N PHE A 155 16.75 13.27 -4.25
CA PHE A 155 15.84 12.19 -4.64
C PHE A 155 16.58 11.03 -5.32
N LYS A 156 17.53 11.32 -6.23
CA LYS A 156 18.39 10.29 -6.85
C LYS A 156 19.15 9.48 -5.82
N GLN A 157 19.78 10.14 -4.84
CA GLN A 157 20.46 9.46 -3.74
C GLN A 157 19.49 8.61 -2.91
N CYS A 158 18.27 9.10 -2.67
CA CYS A 158 17.23 8.32 -2.00
C CYS A 158 16.86 7.06 -2.79
N VAL A 159 16.64 7.18 -4.11
CA VAL A 159 16.35 6.05 -5.01
C VAL A 159 17.49 5.04 -5.01
N GLN A 160 18.73 5.49 -5.15
CA GLN A 160 19.92 4.63 -5.06
C GLN A 160 20.00 3.91 -3.71
N GLY A 161 19.64 4.61 -2.63
CA GLY A 161 19.56 4.07 -1.28
C GLY A 161 18.48 2.99 -1.10
N LEU A 162 17.31 3.19 -1.73
CA LEU A 162 16.16 2.30 -1.59
C LEU A 162 16.23 1.09 -2.54
N TYR A 163 16.86 1.26 -3.71
CA TYR A 163 16.93 0.27 -4.78
C TYR A 163 18.38 0.09 -5.29
N PRO A 164 19.29 -0.44 -4.45
CA PRO A 164 20.70 -0.67 -4.83
C PRO A 164 20.90 -1.65 -5.98
N PHE A 165 19.87 -2.42 -6.31
CA PHE A 165 19.88 -3.40 -7.40
C PHE A 165 19.58 -2.80 -8.77
N LEU A 166 19.10 -1.54 -8.83
CA LEU A 166 18.82 -0.88 -10.09
C LEU A 166 20.11 -0.39 -10.75
N GLU A 167 20.20 -0.60 -12.05
CA GLU A 167 21.27 -0.01 -12.85
C GLU A 167 21.06 1.49 -13.05
N GLU A 168 22.12 2.22 -13.40
CA GLU A 168 22.07 3.67 -13.59
C GLU A 168 21.01 4.09 -14.62
N ALA A 169 20.84 3.32 -15.70
CA ALA A 169 19.82 3.59 -16.72
C ALA A 169 18.39 3.44 -16.16
N GLU A 170 18.16 2.51 -15.25
CA GLU A 170 16.86 2.30 -14.62
C GLU A 170 16.55 3.37 -13.58
N ILE A 171 17.57 3.83 -12.85
CA ILE A 171 17.49 4.98 -11.95
C ILE A 171 17.10 6.23 -12.76
N GLU A 172 17.79 6.51 -13.87
CA GLU A 172 17.48 7.67 -14.73
C GLU A 172 16.06 7.61 -15.29
N ARG A 173 15.58 6.42 -15.69
CA ARG A 173 14.17 6.22 -16.08
C ARG A 173 13.22 6.57 -14.94
N LEU A 174 13.49 6.10 -13.71
CA LEU A 174 12.64 6.39 -12.55
C LEU A 174 12.63 7.88 -12.20
N LEU A 175 13.77 8.57 -12.33
CA LEU A 175 13.88 10.02 -12.17
C LEU A 175 13.05 10.78 -13.22
N LEU A 176 13.05 10.30 -14.47
CA LEU A 176 12.26 10.88 -15.54
C LEU A 176 10.76 10.71 -15.28
N GLU A 177 10.33 9.51 -14.88
CA GLU A 177 8.94 9.22 -14.50
C GLU A 177 8.51 10.10 -13.32
N PHE A 178 9.35 10.22 -12.28
CA PHE A 178 9.07 11.10 -11.15
C PHE A 178 8.97 12.57 -11.58
N THR A 179 9.83 13.01 -12.50
CA THR A 179 9.81 14.37 -13.04
C THR A 179 8.50 14.67 -13.76
N GLY A 180 8.01 13.71 -14.57
CA GLY A 180 6.71 13.79 -15.22
C GLY A 180 5.55 13.79 -14.21
N TYR A 181 5.65 13.00 -13.15
CA TYR A 181 4.64 12.89 -12.10
C TYR A 181 4.53 14.13 -11.19
N SER A 182 5.67 14.70 -10.80
CA SER A 182 5.75 15.75 -9.76
C SER A 182 5.98 17.16 -10.30
N HIS A 183 6.13 17.32 -11.62
CA HIS A 183 6.56 18.56 -12.25
C HIS A 183 7.85 19.14 -11.63
N ARG A 184 8.80 18.27 -11.26
CA ARG A 184 10.08 18.58 -10.59
C ARG A 184 9.96 19.07 -9.13
N CYS A 185 8.78 18.97 -8.52
CA CYS A 185 8.61 19.29 -7.11
C CYS A 185 9.09 18.12 -6.24
N VAL A 186 10.28 18.25 -5.65
CA VAL A 186 10.81 17.28 -4.68
C VAL A 186 10.36 17.67 -3.29
N SER A 187 9.49 16.85 -2.72
CA SER A 187 9.08 16.94 -1.31
C SER A 187 8.71 15.56 -0.80
N PRO A 188 8.79 15.28 0.51
CA PRO A 188 8.39 13.97 1.05
C PRO A 188 6.97 13.54 0.63
N PRO A 189 5.95 14.41 0.60
CA PRO A 189 4.62 14.06 0.11
C PRO A 189 4.58 13.73 -1.39
N ALA A 190 5.33 14.46 -2.23
CA ALA A 190 5.39 14.20 -3.66
C ALA A 190 6.07 12.85 -3.95
N VAL A 191 7.19 12.57 -3.27
CA VAL A 191 7.93 11.31 -3.39
C VAL A 191 7.09 10.12 -2.92
N LEU A 192 6.42 10.24 -1.77
CA LEU A 192 5.55 9.16 -1.32
C LEU A 192 4.34 8.97 -2.25
N GLY A 193 3.74 10.07 -2.73
CA GLY A 193 2.68 10.01 -3.72
C GLY A 193 3.10 9.25 -4.98
N PHE A 194 4.37 9.41 -5.38
CA PHE A 194 4.97 8.66 -6.47
C PHE A 194 5.18 7.18 -6.12
N PHE A 195 5.66 6.82 -4.92
CA PHE A 195 5.74 5.41 -4.52
C PHE A 195 4.36 4.74 -4.47
N LEU A 196 3.35 5.42 -3.95
CA LEU A 196 1.97 4.92 -4.01
C LEU A 196 1.49 4.76 -5.45
N HIS A 197 1.88 5.66 -6.35
CA HIS A 197 1.59 5.52 -7.78
C HIS A 197 2.22 4.24 -8.36
N LEU A 198 3.50 4.00 -8.11
CA LEU A 198 4.20 2.79 -8.56
C LEU A 198 3.57 1.51 -7.99
N ILE A 199 3.24 1.48 -6.70
CA ILE A 199 2.58 0.33 -6.06
C ILE A 199 1.24 0.04 -6.74
N LEU A 200 0.41 1.07 -6.93
CA LEU A 200 -0.92 0.92 -7.54
C LEU A 200 -0.87 0.55 -9.03
N GLN A 201 0.27 0.73 -9.69
CA GLN A 201 0.53 0.31 -11.07
C GLN A 201 1.33 -1.00 -11.16
N HIS A 202 1.64 -1.65 -10.02
CA HIS A 202 2.50 -2.83 -9.95
C HIS A 202 3.91 -2.62 -10.55
N GLN A 203 4.41 -1.38 -10.49
CA GLN A 203 5.72 -0.97 -11.02
C GLN A 203 6.75 -0.67 -9.93
N GLU A 204 6.41 -0.89 -8.67
CA GLU A 204 7.32 -0.65 -7.55
C GLU A 204 8.55 -1.59 -7.66
N PRO A 205 9.79 -1.05 -7.75
CA PRO A 205 10.98 -1.84 -8.10
C PRO A 205 11.29 -2.97 -7.12
N LEU A 206 11.18 -2.72 -5.81
CA LEU A 206 11.54 -3.69 -4.79
C LEU A 206 10.52 -4.83 -4.73
N ILE A 207 9.23 -4.54 -4.90
CA ILE A 207 8.18 -5.56 -5.02
C ILE A 207 8.44 -6.42 -6.25
N ARG A 208 8.79 -5.83 -7.39
CA ARG A 208 9.10 -6.59 -8.62
C ARG A 208 10.34 -7.47 -8.48
N GLU A 209 11.38 -6.96 -7.83
CA GLU A 209 12.59 -7.72 -7.52
C GLU A 209 12.25 -8.91 -6.60
N CYS A 210 11.48 -8.68 -5.54
CA CYS A 210 11.02 -9.75 -4.67
C CYS A 210 10.16 -10.77 -5.42
N GLN A 211 9.25 -10.35 -6.32
CA GLN A 211 8.47 -11.26 -7.16
C GLN A 211 9.39 -12.13 -8.03
N ALA A 212 10.39 -11.54 -8.67
CA ALA A 212 11.34 -12.23 -9.52
C ALA A 212 12.13 -13.29 -8.72
N VAL A 213 12.65 -12.93 -7.55
CA VAL A 213 13.37 -13.88 -6.69
C VAL A 213 12.44 -14.98 -6.18
N LEU A 214 11.25 -14.63 -5.70
CA LEU A 214 10.26 -15.58 -5.20
C LEU A 214 9.81 -16.59 -6.26
N SER A 215 9.77 -16.19 -7.54
CA SER A 215 9.43 -17.09 -8.65
C SER A 215 10.36 -18.31 -8.75
N THR A 216 11.61 -18.19 -8.28
CA THR A 216 12.59 -19.28 -8.28
C THR A 216 12.29 -20.36 -7.22
N TYR A 217 11.47 -20.04 -6.22
CA TYR A 217 11.07 -20.94 -5.14
C TYR A 217 9.75 -21.67 -5.42
N VAL A 218 9.04 -21.30 -6.48
CA VAL A 218 7.79 -21.94 -6.89
C VAL A 218 8.10 -23.32 -7.46
N LYS A 219 7.76 -24.37 -6.71
CA LYS A 219 7.97 -25.77 -7.14
C LYS A 219 6.65 -26.50 -7.32
N THR A 220 5.65 -26.17 -6.51
CA THR A 220 4.46 -27.01 -6.34
C THR A 220 3.27 -26.55 -7.19
N SER A 221 3.00 -25.24 -7.24
CA SER A 221 1.82 -24.68 -7.92
C SER A 221 2.22 -23.51 -8.82
N SER A 222 1.91 -23.58 -10.12
CA SER A 222 2.29 -22.52 -11.07
C SER A 222 1.79 -21.15 -10.60
N GLY A 223 2.71 -20.21 -10.41
CA GLY A 223 2.42 -18.84 -9.99
C GLY A 223 2.01 -18.63 -8.54
N HIS A 224 2.01 -19.69 -7.71
CA HIS A 224 1.64 -19.61 -6.30
C HIS A 224 2.69 -20.28 -5.39
N LEU A 225 2.92 -19.68 -4.22
CA LEU A 225 3.76 -20.24 -3.17
C LEU A 225 2.89 -20.83 -2.06
N THR A 226 3.27 -22.01 -1.61
CA THR A 226 2.81 -22.56 -0.32
C THR A 226 3.44 -21.81 0.85
N VAL A 227 2.85 -21.93 2.04
CA VAL A 227 3.40 -21.37 3.29
C VAL A 227 4.86 -21.81 3.52
N ASP A 228 5.17 -23.09 3.25
CA ASP A 228 6.52 -23.64 3.44
C ASP A 228 7.53 -23.10 2.41
N GLU A 229 7.12 -22.97 1.14
CA GLU A 229 7.97 -22.38 0.10
C GLU A 229 8.24 -20.90 0.39
N LEU A 230 7.22 -20.15 0.81
CA LEU A 230 7.33 -18.75 1.18
C LEU A 230 8.21 -18.56 2.43
N SER A 231 7.98 -19.34 3.49
CA SER A 231 8.77 -19.27 4.73
C SER A 231 10.25 -19.53 4.46
N ARG A 232 10.56 -20.52 3.61
CA ARG A 232 11.93 -20.79 3.17
C ARG A 232 12.52 -19.61 2.40
N ALA A 233 11.80 -19.11 1.40
CA ALA A 233 12.27 -18.01 0.57
C ALA A 233 12.53 -16.73 1.37
N VAL A 234 11.61 -16.36 2.28
CA VAL A 234 11.78 -15.19 3.15
C VAL A 234 12.95 -15.37 4.11
N SER A 235 13.16 -16.57 4.66
CA SER A 235 14.31 -16.86 5.52
C SER A 235 15.65 -16.72 4.78
N GLU A 236 15.69 -17.07 3.50
CA GLU A 236 16.89 -16.93 2.66
C GLU A 236 17.12 -15.48 2.21
N LEU A 237 16.05 -14.76 1.87
CA LEU A 237 16.07 -13.35 1.48
C LEU A 237 16.44 -12.43 2.65
N CYS A 238 15.92 -12.74 3.84
CA CYS A 238 16.03 -11.92 5.04
C CYS A 238 16.66 -12.72 6.20
N PRO A 239 17.94 -13.15 6.10
CA PRO A 239 18.56 -14.04 7.09
C PRO A 239 18.73 -13.40 8.48
N GLN A 240 18.62 -12.07 8.57
CA GLN A 240 18.70 -11.34 9.84
C GLN A 240 17.33 -11.17 10.52
N LEU A 241 16.24 -11.50 9.85
CA LEU A 241 14.92 -11.37 10.40
C LEU A 241 14.63 -12.55 11.33
N ASP A 242 14.11 -12.24 12.52
CA ASP A 242 13.70 -13.26 13.48
C ASP A 242 12.67 -14.20 12.84
N ARG A 243 12.92 -15.51 12.95
CA ARG A 243 12.05 -16.55 12.40
C ARG A 243 10.62 -16.43 12.93
N THR A 244 10.45 -16.04 14.20
CA THR A 244 9.12 -15.83 14.79
C THR A 244 8.38 -14.68 14.10
N ARG A 245 9.09 -13.64 13.67
CA ARG A 245 8.51 -12.51 12.93
C ARG A 245 8.12 -12.89 11.52
N ILE A 246 8.95 -13.69 10.83
CA ILE A 246 8.61 -14.25 9.52
C ILE A 246 7.33 -15.08 9.61
N GLU A 247 7.26 -15.99 10.58
CA GLU A 247 6.10 -16.86 10.80
C GLU A 247 4.85 -16.03 11.13
N MET A 248 4.98 -14.99 11.95
CA MET A 248 3.88 -14.05 12.21
C MET A 248 3.43 -13.33 10.94
N SER A 249 4.32 -12.69 10.18
CA SER A 249 3.96 -11.96 8.95
C SER A 249 3.26 -12.88 7.94
N ILE A 250 3.76 -14.10 7.75
CA ILE A 250 3.12 -15.08 6.88
C ILE A 250 1.75 -15.48 7.44
N GLN A 251 1.62 -15.71 8.74
CA GLN A 251 0.35 -16.06 9.37
C GLN A 251 -0.68 -14.92 9.24
N HIS A 252 -0.25 -13.66 9.37
CA HIS A 252 -1.08 -12.49 9.12
C HIS A 252 -1.59 -12.48 7.67
N SER A 253 -0.73 -12.75 6.69
CA SER A 253 -1.14 -12.85 5.29
C SER A 253 -2.06 -14.04 5.02
N VAL A 254 -1.80 -15.22 5.62
CA VAL A 254 -2.73 -16.39 5.51
C VAL A 254 -4.11 -16.04 6.06
N THR A 255 -4.16 -15.44 7.25
CA THR A 255 -5.42 -15.10 7.92
C THR A 255 -6.19 -14.01 7.18
N ALA A 256 -5.50 -13.02 6.61
CA ALA A 256 -6.11 -11.96 5.82
C ALA A 256 -6.68 -12.45 4.48
N CYS A 257 -5.94 -13.31 3.77
CA CYS A 257 -6.34 -13.84 2.46
C CYS A 257 -7.25 -15.07 2.55
N GLY A 258 -7.32 -15.73 3.70
CA GLY A 258 -8.14 -16.92 3.94
C GLY A 258 -7.74 -18.15 3.12
N ARG A 259 -6.51 -18.18 2.59
CA ARG A 259 -5.98 -19.28 1.76
C ARG A 259 -4.51 -19.54 2.11
N PRO A 260 -4.06 -20.81 2.15
CA PRO A 260 -2.65 -21.17 2.39
C PRO A 260 -1.78 -21.12 1.11
N LEU A 261 -2.24 -20.37 0.09
CA LEU A 261 -1.56 -20.20 -1.18
C LEU A 261 -1.45 -18.70 -1.47
N PHE A 262 -0.23 -18.26 -1.77
CA PHE A 262 0.07 -16.86 -2.05
C PHE A 262 0.37 -16.71 -3.53
N SER A 263 -0.31 -15.79 -4.21
CA SER A 263 0.18 -15.33 -5.51
C SER A 263 1.56 -14.71 -5.31
N LEU A 264 2.42 -14.79 -6.32
CA LEU A 264 3.73 -14.13 -6.27
C LEU A 264 3.61 -12.64 -5.96
N SER A 265 2.55 -11.98 -6.46
CA SER A 265 2.31 -10.57 -6.22
C SER A 265 2.09 -10.25 -4.75
N ASN A 266 1.28 -11.06 -4.06
CA ASN A 266 0.97 -10.85 -2.64
C ASN A 266 2.14 -11.29 -1.76
N ALA A 267 2.78 -12.41 -2.11
CA ALA A 267 3.94 -12.92 -1.42
C ALA A 267 5.11 -11.92 -1.40
N ALA A 268 5.30 -11.15 -2.48
CA ALA A 268 6.37 -10.18 -2.58
C ALA A 268 6.23 -8.97 -1.65
N CYS A 269 5.02 -8.66 -1.17
CA CYS A 269 4.81 -7.56 -0.22
C CYS A 269 5.37 -7.88 1.18
N ILE A 270 5.41 -9.16 1.55
CA ILE A 270 5.78 -9.65 2.89
C ILE A 270 7.26 -9.40 3.22
N PRO A 271 8.25 -9.85 2.41
CA PRO A 271 9.65 -9.54 2.71
C PRO A 271 9.90 -8.03 2.66
N VAL A 272 9.17 -7.31 1.80
CA VAL A 272 9.33 -5.87 1.60
C VAL A 272 8.87 -5.05 2.80
N SER A 273 7.85 -5.51 3.54
CA SER A 273 7.39 -4.84 4.76
C SER A 273 8.28 -5.02 5.98
N ASP A 274 9.08 -6.09 6.03
CA ASP A 274 9.91 -6.45 7.18
C ASP A 274 11.37 -6.01 7.07
N LEU A 275 11.77 -5.47 5.93
CA LEU A 275 13.09 -4.86 5.69
C LEU A 275 13.23 -3.50 6.41
N ARG A 276 13.29 -3.52 7.75
CA ARG A 276 13.68 -2.34 8.56
C ARG A 276 15.19 -2.05 8.53
N ALA A 277 15.99 -3.01 8.07
CA ALA A 277 17.43 -2.95 8.02
C ALA A 277 17.93 -3.77 6.82
N PRO A 278 19.09 -3.42 6.22
CA PRO A 278 19.51 -3.91 4.91
C PRO A 278 19.83 -5.41 4.97
N CYS A 279 18.93 -6.25 4.47
CA CYS A 279 19.27 -7.64 4.18
C CYS A 279 20.00 -7.67 2.84
N ARG A 280 21.23 -8.21 2.82
CA ARG A 280 22.07 -8.58 1.65
C ARG A 280 22.27 -7.56 0.51
N TRP A 281 21.79 -6.34 0.63
CA TRP A 281 22.08 -5.27 -0.32
C TRP A 281 23.09 -4.30 0.30
N PRO A 282 24.27 -4.09 -0.33
CA PRO A 282 25.35 -3.34 0.29
C PRO A 282 25.05 -1.84 0.19
N ILE A 283 24.41 -1.26 1.20
CA ILE A 283 24.46 0.20 1.41
C ILE A 283 24.77 0.51 2.88
N VAL A 284 25.87 1.25 3.00
CA VAL A 284 26.34 2.15 4.05
C VAL A 284 25.53 2.19 5.36
N SER A 285 26.21 1.73 6.40
CA SER A 285 25.99 1.79 7.86
C SER A 285 25.72 3.19 8.48
N ALA A 286 24.99 4.10 7.83
CA ALA A 286 24.93 5.50 8.29
C ALA A 286 23.74 5.88 9.19
N TYR A 287 22.73 5.03 9.37
CA TYR A 287 21.56 5.42 10.17
C TYR A 287 21.35 4.51 11.39
N PRO A 288 21.38 5.07 12.62
CA PRO A 288 21.12 4.29 13.82
C PRO A 288 19.66 3.80 13.85
N PRO A 289 19.38 2.64 14.46
CA PRO A 289 18.01 2.21 14.70
C PRO A 289 17.38 3.15 15.72
N VAL A 290 16.54 4.08 15.30
CA VAL A 290 15.85 4.99 16.23
C VAL A 290 14.41 4.56 16.43
N ILE A 291 14.11 4.22 17.68
CA ILE A 291 12.77 3.89 18.17
C ILE A 291 12.04 5.21 18.39
N TYR A 292 11.35 5.74 17.37
CA TYR A 292 10.37 6.82 17.59
C TYR A 292 8.96 6.24 17.63
N GLY A 293 8.23 6.58 18.70
CA GLY A 293 6.88 6.08 18.97
C GLY A 293 5.79 6.72 18.09
N ALA A 294 4.55 6.28 18.31
CA ALA A 294 3.33 6.68 17.58
C ALA A 294 3.04 8.20 17.49
N SER A 295 3.83 9.07 18.12
CA SER A 295 3.68 10.53 18.11
C SER A 295 4.17 11.19 16.82
N THR A 296 5.29 10.76 16.24
CA THR A 296 5.81 11.24 14.94
C THR A 296 4.91 10.78 13.78
N PHE A 297 4.31 9.60 13.94
CA PHE A 297 3.32 8.99 13.03
C PHE A 297 2.02 9.82 12.91
N MET A 298 1.51 10.36 14.03
CA MET A 298 0.29 11.19 14.06
C MET A 298 0.47 12.55 13.38
N LEU A 299 1.64 13.18 13.55
CA LEU A 299 1.96 14.47 12.92
C LEU A 299 2.05 14.35 11.39
N TRP A 300 2.39 13.17 10.87
CA TRP A 300 2.56 12.95 9.44
C TRP A 300 1.28 12.51 8.71
N LEU A 301 0.39 11.72 9.34
CA LEU A 301 -0.96 11.50 8.80
C LEU A 301 -1.71 12.85 8.66
N LEU A 302 -1.51 13.77 9.60
CA LEU A 302 -2.00 15.15 9.48
C LEU A 302 -1.37 15.90 8.28
N GLY A 303 -0.08 15.68 7.99
CA GLY A 303 0.63 16.25 6.83
C GLY A 303 0.12 15.74 5.47
N LEU A 304 -0.19 14.44 5.34
CA LEU A 304 -0.78 13.85 4.12
C LEU A 304 -2.12 14.52 3.73
N VAL A 305 -2.90 14.99 4.71
CA VAL A 305 -4.18 15.71 4.49
C VAL A 305 -3.95 17.16 4.06
N ILE A 306 -2.92 17.81 4.58
CA ILE A 306 -2.54 19.17 4.13
C ILE A 306 -2.08 19.12 2.67
N CYS A 307 -1.38 18.07 2.24
CA CYS A 307 -0.99 17.89 0.85
C CYS A 307 -2.15 17.52 -0.08
N HIS A 308 -3.17 16.78 0.39
CA HIS A 308 -4.40 16.57 -0.39
C HIS A 308 -5.15 17.89 -0.65
N LYS A 309 -5.11 18.82 0.30
CA LYS A 309 -5.66 20.18 0.13
C LYS A 309 -4.88 21.08 -0.84
N HIS A 310 -3.64 20.73 -1.21
CA HIS A 310 -2.81 21.57 -2.09
C HIS A 310 -2.40 20.88 -3.40
N GLY A 311 -2.79 19.63 -3.62
CA GLY A 311 -2.52 18.85 -4.84
C GLY A 311 -3.50 19.07 -6.01
N HIS A 312 -4.34 20.11 -5.93
CA HIS A 312 -5.07 20.65 -7.08
C HIS A 312 -4.50 22.03 -7.43
N MET A 313 -3.25 22.04 -7.89
CA MET A 313 -2.68 23.08 -8.76
C MET A 313 -1.71 22.43 -9.72
#